data_AF-A0A6J7VJ08-F1
#
_entry.id   AF-A0A6J7VJ08-F1
#
_cell.length_a   1.000
_cell.length_b   1.000
_cell.length_c   1.000
_cell.angle_alpha   90.00
_cell.angle_beta   90.00
_cell.angle_gamma   90.00
#
_symmetry.space_group_name_H-M   'P 1'
#
loop_
_entity.id
_entity.type
_entity.pdbx_description
1 polymer ?
#
loop_
_entity_poly.entity_id
_entity_poly.type
_entity_poly.pdbx_seq_one_letter_code
_entity_poly.pdbx_strand_id
1 'polypeptide(L)'
;MPTPEAGAERLVGGAWFAVDANTASAQTCMESVVASLTGRLFVVDDDHRVAYHAAAAIASNHIVALLGSAERVARVAGVPIEAYLELVRATIDNIEDLGVIDALTGPVARGDWETVARHRDAIDPSELALYDALVDAARRVVDSRSSANDESTPPIPETEN
;
A
#
# COMPACT_ATOMS: atom_id res chain seq x y z
N MET A 1 15.44 8.45 13.15
CA MET A 1 14.33 9.30 12.69
C MET A 1 14.82 10.15 11.51
N PRO A 2 13.98 10.44 10.51
CA PRO A 2 14.33 11.40 9.46
C PRO A 2 14.65 12.76 10.09
N THR A 3 15.54 13.53 9.43
CA THR A 3 15.90 14.87 9.91
C THR A 3 14.79 15.88 9.63
N PRO A 4 14.71 17.00 10.38
CA PRO A 4 13.75 18.07 10.11
C PRO A 4 13.85 18.60 8.68
N GLU A 5 15.04 18.70 8.11
CA GLU A 5 15.29 19.20 6.75
C GLU A 5 14.67 18.27 5.70
N ALA A 6 14.90 16.96 5.85
CA ALA A 6 14.31 15.96 4.97
C ALA A 6 12.79 15.86 5.15
N GLY A 7 12.26 16.20 6.32
CA GLY A 7 10.82 16.33 6.56
C GLY A 7 10.23 17.53 5.83
N ALA A 8 10.88 18.70 5.94
CA ALA A 8 10.46 19.92 5.27
C ALA A 8 10.47 19.78 3.75
N GLU A 9 11.52 19.17 3.18
CA GLU A 9 11.63 18.92 1.74
C GLU A 9 10.47 18.06 1.22
N ARG A 10 10.14 16.97 1.93
CA ARG A 10 8.99 16.12 1.57
C ARG A 10 7.66 16.84 1.71
N LEU A 11 7.52 17.69 2.72
CA LEU A 11 6.28 18.44 2.98
C LEU A 11 5.95 19.40 1.83
N VAL A 12 6.96 20.08 1.27
CA VAL A 12 6.81 21.01 0.12
C VAL A 12 7.01 20.32 -1.23
N GLY A 13 7.15 18.99 -1.24
CA GLY A 13 7.38 18.19 -2.45
C GLY A 13 6.10 17.67 -3.11
N GLY A 14 4.95 18.31 -2.88
CA GLY A 14 3.66 17.81 -3.37
C GLY A 14 2.98 16.78 -2.46
N ALA A 15 3.26 16.84 -1.16
CA ALA A 15 2.64 15.95 -0.18
C ALA A 15 1.11 16.04 -0.18
N TRP A 16 0.48 14.94 0.21
CA TRP A 16 -0.96 14.90 0.47
C TRP A 16 -1.27 15.24 1.93
N PHE A 17 -2.28 16.08 2.13
CA PHE A 17 -2.77 16.55 3.41
C PHE A 17 -4.20 16.06 3.63
N ALA A 18 -4.41 15.25 4.67
CA ALA A 18 -5.75 14.98 5.17
C ALA A 18 -6.21 16.18 5.99
N VAL A 19 -7.33 16.78 5.62
CA VAL A 19 -7.89 17.95 6.33
C VAL A 19 -9.28 17.64 6.86
N ASP A 20 -9.60 18.22 8.00
CA ASP A 20 -10.96 18.32 8.51
C ASP A 20 -11.43 19.74 8.27
N ALA A 21 -12.42 19.89 7.40
CA ALA A 21 -12.90 21.16 6.90
C ALA A 21 -14.43 21.15 6.77
N ASN A 22 -15.12 21.06 7.90
CA ASN A 22 -16.58 20.96 8.00
C ASN A 22 -17.36 22.26 7.67
N THR A 23 -16.69 23.32 7.23
CA THR A 23 -17.32 24.57 6.78
C THR A 23 -16.63 25.09 5.52
N ALA A 24 -17.36 25.84 4.69
CA ALA A 24 -16.80 26.44 3.48
C ALA A 24 -15.60 27.36 3.77
N SER A 25 -15.64 28.13 4.87
CA SER A 25 -14.53 28.99 5.27
C SER A 25 -13.31 28.19 5.76
N ALA A 26 -13.52 27.10 6.50
CA ALA A 26 -12.44 26.20 6.89
C ALA A 26 -11.80 25.54 5.66
N GLN A 27 -12.62 25.11 4.70
CA GLN A 27 -12.15 24.51 3.46
C GLN A 27 -11.28 25.49 2.66
N THR A 28 -11.75 26.71 2.39
CA THR A 28 -10.96 27.73 1.69
C THR A 28 -9.65 28.06 2.43
N CYS A 29 -9.69 28.10 3.76
CA CYS A 29 -8.48 28.30 4.57
C CYS A 29 -7.47 27.16 4.38
N MET A 30 -7.92 25.90 4.48
CA MET A 30 -7.06 24.73 4.31
C MET A 30 -6.51 24.61 2.90
N GLU A 31 -7.33 24.89 1.88
CA GLU A 31 -6.88 24.97 0.48
C GLU A 31 -5.76 26.00 0.31
N SER A 32 -5.88 27.19 0.90
CA SER A 32 -4.84 28.21 0.86
C SER A 32 -3.55 27.78 1.56
N VAL A 33 -3.64 27.12 2.71
CA VAL A 33 -2.47 26.63 3.45
C VAL A 33 -1.75 25.54 2.65
N VAL A 34 -2.49 24.55 2.17
CA VAL A 34 -1.90 23.42 1.41
C VAL A 34 -1.32 23.91 0.09
N ALA A 35 -1.97 24.86 -0.59
CA ALA A 35 -1.42 25.48 -1.79
C ALA A 35 -0.10 26.21 -1.53
N SER A 36 0.05 26.89 -0.38
CA SER A 36 1.30 27.55 0.00
C SER A 36 2.46 26.56 0.23
N LEU A 37 2.14 25.30 0.51
CA LEU A 37 3.07 24.18 0.67
C LEU A 37 3.18 23.32 -0.60
N THR A 38 2.68 23.81 -1.74
CA THR A 38 2.65 23.09 -3.03
C THR A 38 2.02 21.70 -2.94
N GLY A 39 1.17 21.47 -1.94
CA GLY A 39 0.60 20.19 -1.60
C GLY A 39 -0.71 19.89 -2.31
N ARG A 40 -1.26 18.72 -1.99
CA ARG A 40 -2.57 18.24 -2.42
C ARG A 40 -3.38 17.92 -1.17
N LEU A 41 -4.70 18.08 -1.20
CA LEU A 41 -5.52 17.75 -0.04
C LEU A 41 -6.69 16.84 -0.38
N PHE A 42 -7.16 16.15 0.64
CA PHE A 42 -8.44 15.46 0.66
C PHE A 42 -9.09 15.69 2.02
N VAL A 43 -10.43 15.70 2.03
CA VAL A 43 -11.20 15.87 3.27
C VAL A 43 -11.43 14.49 3.90
N VAL A 44 -11.23 14.40 5.21
CA VAL A 44 -11.60 13.24 6.02
C VAL A 44 -12.49 13.72 7.15
N ASP A 45 -13.75 13.29 7.13
CA ASP A 45 -14.68 13.58 8.20
C ASP A 45 -14.24 12.92 9.52
N ASP A 46 -14.62 13.54 10.64
CA ASP A 46 -14.20 13.09 11.97
C ASP A 46 -14.61 11.64 12.26
N ASP A 47 -15.79 11.23 11.77
CA ASP A 47 -16.31 9.86 11.89
C ASP A 47 -15.41 8.82 11.18
N HIS A 48 -14.65 9.25 10.16
CA HIS A 48 -13.77 8.39 9.37
C HIS A 48 -12.29 8.52 9.74
N ARG A 49 -11.93 9.46 10.64
CA ARG A 49 -10.54 9.76 11.00
C ARG A 49 -9.79 8.55 11.53
N VAL A 50 -10.45 7.72 12.35
CA VAL A 50 -9.84 6.50 12.90
C VAL A 50 -9.52 5.48 11.80
N ALA A 51 -10.45 5.27 10.87
CA ALA A 51 -10.27 4.35 9.75
C ALA A 51 -9.16 4.84 8.80
N TYR A 52 -9.14 6.14 8.50
CA TYR A 52 -8.07 6.78 7.73
C TYR A 52 -6.69 6.57 8.38
N HIS A 53 -6.55 6.83 9.69
CA HIS A 53 -5.29 6.64 10.38
C HIS A 53 -4.86 5.18 10.43
N ALA A 54 -5.80 4.24 10.59
CA ALA A 54 -5.51 2.81 10.49
C ALA A 54 -4.97 2.44 9.11
N ALA A 55 -5.61 2.93 8.03
CA ALA A 55 -5.12 2.72 6.66
C ALA A 55 -3.71 3.32 6.45
N ALA A 56 -3.46 4.52 6.97
CA ALA A 56 -2.14 5.15 6.92
C ALA A 56 -1.07 4.34 7.68
N ALA A 57 -1.42 3.77 8.84
CA ALA A 57 -0.52 2.90 9.60
C ALA A 57 -0.20 1.59 8.87
N ILE A 58 -1.19 1.00 8.19
CA ILE A 58 -0.97 -0.18 7.33
C ILE A 58 -0.04 0.18 6.16
N ALA A 59 -0.26 1.32 5.51
CA ALA A 59 0.53 1.77 4.37
C ALA A 59 1.94 2.29 4.72
N SER A 60 2.29 2.41 6.01
CA SER A 60 3.60 2.95 6.43
C SER A 60 4.25 2.10 7.53
N ASN A 61 3.73 2.16 8.75
CA ASN A 61 4.29 1.48 9.92
C ASN A 61 4.40 -0.02 9.70
N HIS A 62 3.39 -0.64 9.06
CA HIS A 62 3.40 -2.07 8.83
C HIS A 62 4.39 -2.50 7.76
N ILE A 63 4.79 -1.62 6.83
CA ILE A 63 5.90 -1.89 5.90
C ILE A 63 7.20 -2.08 6.69
N VAL A 64 7.45 -1.26 7.71
CA VAL A 64 8.63 -1.42 8.57
C VAL A 64 8.59 -2.77 9.31
N ALA A 65 7.44 -3.14 9.86
CA ALA A 65 7.26 -4.42 10.54
C ALA A 65 7.46 -5.62 9.58
N LEU A 66 6.90 -5.53 8.37
CA LEU A 66 7.05 -6.51 7.30
C LEU A 66 8.52 -6.70 6.92
N LEU A 67 9.24 -5.61 6.67
CA LEU A 67 10.65 -5.69 6.28
C LEU A 67 11.54 -6.20 7.41
N GLY A 68 11.21 -5.88 8.67
CA GLY A 68 11.88 -6.48 9.81
C GLY A 68 11.67 -8.00 9.88
N SER A 69 10.48 -8.49 9.55
CA SER A 69 10.21 -9.94 9.44
C SER A 69 11.00 -10.57 8.29
N ALA A 70 10.97 -9.94 7.11
CA ALA A 70 11.72 -10.38 5.94
C ALA A 70 13.23 -10.47 6.23
N GLU A 71 13.80 -9.47 6.91
CA GLU A 71 15.20 -9.48 7.34
C GLU A 71 15.51 -10.67 8.25
N ARG A 72 14.66 -10.95 9.25
CA ARG A 72 14.88 -12.07 10.18
C ARG A 72 14.85 -13.42 9.49
N VAL A 73 13.94 -13.61 8.53
CA VAL A 73 13.85 -14.81 7.68
C VAL A 73 15.06 -14.90 6.74
N ALA A 74 15.44 -13.79 6.10
CA ALA A 74 16.53 -13.74 5.12
C ALA A 74 17.90 -14.07 5.70
N ARG A 75 18.13 -13.83 7.00
CA ARG A 75 19.40 -14.15 7.68
C ARG A 75 19.81 -15.60 7.51
N VAL A 76 18.87 -16.54 7.43
CA VAL A 76 19.17 -17.97 7.24
C VAL A 76 19.83 -18.21 5.86
N ALA A 77 19.44 -17.43 4.85
CA ALA A 77 19.99 -17.49 3.50
C ALA A 77 21.21 -16.58 3.28
N GLY A 78 21.59 -15.76 4.28
CA GLY A 78 22.72 -14.83 4.18
C GLY A 78 22.50 -13.70 3.16
N VAL A 79 21.25 -13.37 2.83
CA VAL A 79 20.92 -12.33 1.84
C VAL A 79 20.81 -10.97 2.54
N PRO A 80 21.46 -9.92 2.03
CA PRO A 80 21.41 -8.58 2.62
C PRO A 80 20.03 -7.93 2.43
N ILE A 81 19.61 -7.08 3.38
CA ILE A 81 18.29 -6.43 3.36
C ILE A 81 18.13 -5.50 2.15
N GLU A 82 19.23 -4.93 1.65
CA GLU A 82 19.28 -4.06 0.49
C GLU A 82 18.72 -4.74 -0.78
N ALA A 83 18.96 -6.05 -0.95
CA ALA A 83 18.40 -6.80 -2.08
C ALA A 83 16.87 -6.83 -2.04
N TYR A 84 16.28 -6.91 -0.84
CA TYR A 84 14.83 -6.88 -0.67
C TYR A 84 14.27 -5.46 -0.79
N LEU A 85 15.02 -4.43 -0.38
CA LEU A 85 14.59 -3.04 -0.57
C LEU A 85 14.46 -2.67 -2.05
N GLU A 86 15.34 -3.17 -2.92
CA GLU A 86 15.19 -3.03 -4.38
C GLU A 86 13.91 -3.71 -4.90
N LEU A 87 13.61 -4.92 -4.40
CA LEU A 87 12.36 -5.62 -4.76
C LEU A 87 11.11 -4.85 -4.30
N VAL A 88 11.16 -4.23 -3.12
CA VAL A 88 10.06 -3.43 -2.57
C VAL A 88 9.82 -2.19 -3.42
N ARG A 89 10.88 -1.50 -3.86
CA ARG A 89 10.77 -0.35 -4.77
C ARG A 89 10.12 -0.75 -6.08
N ALA A 90 10.61 -1.80 -6.73
CA ALA A 90 10.02 -2.33 -7.96
C ALA A 90 8.54 -2.74 -7.76
N THR A 91 8.18 -3.24 -6.57
CA THR A 91 6.78 -3.56 -6.24
C THR A 91 5.93 -2.30 -6.14
N ILE A 92 6.43 -1.22 -5.54
CA ILE A 92 5.73 0.08 -5.48
C ILE A 92 5.57 0.66 -6.89
N ASP A 93 6.62 0.65 -7.70
CA ASP A 93 6.57 1.12 -9.09
C ASP A 93 5.50 0.35 -9.89
N ASN A 94 5.45 -0.99 -9.75
CA ASN A 94 4.43 -1.81 -10.39
C ASN A 94 3.00 -1.48 -9.89
N ILE A 95 2.84 -1.13 -8.60
CA ILE A 95 1.53 -0.71 -8.06
C ILE A 95 1.11 0.62 -8.67
N GLU A 96 2.04 1.56 -8.89
CA GLU A 96 1.76 2.83 -9.55
C GLU A 96 1.35 2.63 -11.02
N ASP A 97 2.02 1.72 -11.73
CA ASP A 97 1.77 1.47 -13.16
C ASP A 97 0.54 0.60 -13.44
N LEU A 98 0.32 -0.44 -12.62
CA LEU A 98 -0.68 -1.49 -12.86
C LEU A 98 -1.86 -1.46 -11.88
N GLY A 99 -1.73 -0.75 -10.77
CA GLY A 99 -2.65 -0.82 -9.64
C GLY A 99 -2.42 -2.03 -8.72
N VAL A 100 -2.97 -1.95 -7.51
CA VAL A 100 -2.74 -2.93 -6.43
C VAL A 100 -3.10 -4.36 -6.82
N ILE A 101 -4.22 -4.53 -7.52
CA ILE A 101 -4.71 -5.86 -7.89
C ILE A 101 -3.74 -6.52 -8.86
N ASP A 102 -3.38 -5.85 -9.96
CA ASP A 102 -2.59 -6.45 -11.04
C ASP A 102 -1.07 -6.50 -10.76
N ALA A 103 -0.57 -5.64 -9.87
CA ALA A 103 0.81 -5.70 -9.40
C ALA A 103 1.12 -6.94 -8.54
N LEU A 104 0.10 -7.62 -7.98
CA LEU A 104 0.33 -8.83 -7.18
C LEU A 104 0.81 -10.00 -8.04
N THR A 105 2.03 -10.46 -7.74
CA THR A 105 2.66 -11.65 -8.36
C THR A 105 2.99 -12.72 -7.30
N GLY A 106 3.77 -13.74 -7.68
CA GLY A 106 4.24 -14.78 -6.76
C GLY A 106 3.31 -16.00 -6.65
N PRO A 107 3.58 -16.90 -5.70
CA PRO A 107 2.93 -18.21 -5.62
C PRO A 107 1.42 -18.10 -5.34
N VAL A 108 0.99 -17.19 -4.47
CA VAL A 108 -0.44 -16.98 -4.16
C VAL A 108 -1.21 -16.53 -5.39
N ALA A 109 -0.67 -15.58 -6.16
CA ALA A 109 -1.30 -15.06 -7.38
C ALA A 109 -1.55 -16.14 -8.46
N ARG A 110 -0.73 -17.20 -8.46
CA ARG A 110 -0.84 -18.32 -9.42
C ARG A 110 -1.40 -19.61 -8.81
N GLY A 111 -1.81 -19.60 -7.53
CA GLY A 111 -2.33 -20.77 -6.83
C GLY A 111 -1.30 -21.87 -6.54
N ASP A 112 -0.01 -21.53 -6.48
CA ASP A 112 1.08 -22.46 -6.16
C ASP A 112 1.18 -22.69 -4.63
N TRP A 113 0.26 -23.49 -4.11
CA TRP A 113 0.17 -23.82 -2.69
C TRP A 113 1.31 -24.74 -2.21
N GLU A 114 1.93 -25.49 -3.13
CA GLU A 114 3.09 -26.32 -2.81
C GLU A 114 4.30 -25.45 -2.45
N THR A 115 4.55 -24.38 -3.21
CA THR A 115 5.58 -23.40 -2.86
C THR A 115 5.26 -22.70 -1.54
N VAL A 116 4.00 -22.33 -1.28
CA VAL A 116 3.60 -21.73 0.01
C VAL A 116 3.84 -22.69 1.18
N ALA A 117 3.53 -23.99 1.03
CA ALA A 117 3.82 -24.99 2.05
C ALA A 117 5.32 -25.10 2.33
N ARG A 118 6.14 -25.17 1.28
CA ARG A 118 7.61 -25.19 1.42
C ARG A 118 8.18 -23.93 2.08
N HIS A 119 7.58 -22.76 1.85
CA HIS A 119 7.98 -21.55 2.56
C HIS A 119 7.71 -21.66 4.07
N ARG A 120 6.53 -22.16 4.46
CA ARG A 120 6.18 -22.35 5.87
C ARG A 120 7.16 -23.29 6.57
N ASP A 121 7.59 -24.36 5.91
CA ASP A 121 8.58 -25.30 6.46
C ASP A 121 9.96 -24.67 6.66
N ALA A 122 10.28 -23.61 5.90
CA ALA A 122 11.58 -22.93 5.94
C ALA A 122 11.60 -21.69 6.85
N ILE A 123 10.45 -21.17 7.25
CA ILE A 123 10.32 -19.96 8.06
C ILE A 123 10.37 -20.30 9.55
N ASP A 124 11.05 -19.46 10.35
CA ASP A 124 11.06 -19.59 11.80
C ASP A 124 9.62 -19.54 12.37
N PRO A 125 9.25 -20.44 13.31
CA PRO A 125 7.90 -20.47 13.86
C PRO A 125 7.38 -19.14 14.41
N SER A 126 8.26 -18.25 14.89
CA SER A 126 7.88 -16.92 15.40
C SER A 126 7.39 -15.96 14.31
N GLU A 127 7.74 -16.20 13.04
CA GLU A 127 7.35 -15.37 11.90
C GLU A 127 6.15 -15.94 11.12
N LEU A 128 5.76 -17.20 11.38
CA LEU A 128 4.69 -17.89 10.64
C LEU A 128 3.34 -17.17 10.72
N ALA A 129 2.98 -16.62 11.88
CA ALA A 129 1.70 -15.93 12.04
C ALA A 129 1.56 -14.72 11.12
N LEU A 130 2.63 -13.94 10.94
CA LEU A 130 2.65 -12.81 10.03
C LEU A 130 2.66 -13.28 8.57
N TYR A 131 3.46 -14.30 8.25
CA TYR A 131 3.49 -14.89 6.92
C TYR A 131 2.10 -15.36 6.47
N ASP A 132 1.41 -16.10 7.33
CA ASP A 132 0.07 -16.64 7.05
C ASP A 132 -0.97 -15.54 6.88
N ALA A 133 -0.95 -14.51 7.73
CA ALA A 133 -1.85 -13.37 7.60
C ALA A 133 -1.66 -12.61 6.26
N LEU A 134 -0.42 -12.54 5.76
CA LEU A 134 -0.11 -11.91 4.47
C LEU A 134 -0.46 -12.80 3.28
N VAL A 135 -0.31 -14.12 3.41
CA VAL A 135 -0.82 -15.08 2.42
C VAL A 135 -2.34 -14.92 2.28
N ASP A 136 -3.06 -14.85 3.41
CA ASP A 136 -4.51 -14.63 3.40
C ASP A 136 -4.89 -13.26 2.84
N ALA A 137 -4.11 -12.20 3.13
CA ALA A 137 -4.32 -10.89 2.53
C ALA A 137 -4.11 -10.91 1.00
N ALA A 138 -3.06 -11.59 0.52
CA ALA A 138 -2.81 -11.75 -0.91
C ALA A 138 -3.94 -12.54 -1.61
N ARG A 139 -4.51 -13.54 -0.94
CA ARG A 139 -5.70 -14.27 -1.46
C ARG A 139 -6.88 -13.35 -1.68
N ARG A 140 -7.20 -12.47 -0.72
CA ARG A 140 -8.29 -11.49 -0.88
C ARG A 140 -8.10 -10.56 -2.07
N VAL A 141 -6.85 -10.20 -2.37
CA VAL A 141 -6.53 -9.40 -3.57
C VAL A 141 -6.81 -10.21 -4.86
N VAL A 142 -6.39 -11.48 -4.91
CA VAL A 142 -6.70 -12.37 -6.05
C VAL A 142 -8.21 -12.54 -6.24
N ASP A 143 -8.94 -12.79 -5.16
CA ASP A 143 -10.40 -12.98 -5.21
C ASP A 143 -11.10 -11.72 -5.72
N SER A 144 -10.61 -10.52 -5.35
CA SER A 144 -11.14 -9.25 -5.85
C SER A 144 -10.92 -9.03 -7.35
N ARG A 145 -9.87 -9.63 -7.94
CA ARG A 145 -9.63 -9.62 -9.39
C ARG A 145 -10.70 -10.40 -10.15
N SER A 146 -11.12 -11.54 -9.59
CA SER A 146 -12.16 -12.38 -10.20
C SER A 146 -13.52 -11.69 -10.20
N SER A 147 -13.85 -10.94 -9.14
CA SER A 147 -15.09 -10.13 -9.11
C SER A 147 -15.06 -8.94 -10.06
N ALA A 148 -13.91 -8.26 -10.22
CA ALA A 148 -13.79 -7.11 -11.12
C ALA A 148 -13.90 -7.50 -12.61
N ASN A 149 -13.44 -8.70 -12.97
CA ASN A 149 -13.56 -9.22 -14.34
C ASN A 149 -14.96 -9.70 -14.73
N ASP A 150 -15.84 -9.97 -13.76
CA ASP A 150 -17.23 -10.40 -14.00
C ASP A 150 -18.18 -9.19 -14.25
N GLU A 151 -17.76 -7.97 -13.90
CA GLU A 151 -18.50 -6.73 -14.12
C GLU A 151 -18.13 -5.98 -15.42
N SER A 152 -17.62 -6.68 -16.45
CA SER A 152 -17.27 -6.01 -17.73
C SER A 152 -18.50 -5.35 -18.35
N THR A 153 -18.48 -4.02 -18.37
CA THR A 153 -19.52 -3.09 -18.80
C THR A 153 -19.96 -3.35 -20.26
N PRO A 154 -21.28 -3.41 -20.58
CA PRO A 154 -21.74 -3.51 -21.97
C PRO A 154 -21.35 -2.26 -22.78
N PRO A 155 -21.15 -2.37 -24.10
CA PRO A 155 -20.62 -1.28 -24.90
C PRO A 155 -21.54 -0.06 -24.85
N ILE A 156 -20.95 1.12 -24.67
CA ILE A 156 -21.65 2.40 -24.80
C ILE A 156 -22.11 2.52 -26.26
N PRO A 157 -23.41 2.74 -26.54
CA PRO A 157 -23.87 2.89 -27.92
C PRO A 157 -23.29 4.16 -28.53
N GLU A 158 -22.70 4.04 -29.72
CA GLU A 158 -22.26 5.16 -30.54
C GLU A 158 -23.46 6.07 -30.84
N THR A 159 -23.42 7.32 -30.40
CA THR A 159 -24.37 8.33 -30.84
C THR A 159 -23.85 8.96 -32.13
N GLU A 160 -24.49 8.65 -33.24
CA GLU A 160 -24.45 9.45 -34.46
C GLU A 160 -24.92 10.89 -34.17
N ASN A 161 -24.06 11.88 -34.44
CA ASN A 161 -24.37 13.14 -35.12
C ASN A 161 -23.11 13.98 -35.35
#